data_AF-A0A3P3WHS9-F1
#
_entry.id   AF-A0A3P3WHS9-F1
#
_cell.length_a   1.000
_cell.length_b   1.000
_cell.length_c   1.000
_cell.angle_alpha   90.00
_cell.angle_beta   90.00
_cell.angle_gamma   90.00
#
_symmetry.space_group_name_H-M   'P 1'
#
loop_
_entity.id
_entity.type
_entity.pdbx_description
1 polymer ?
#
loop_
_entity_poly.entity_id
_entity_poly.type
_entity_poly.pdbx_seq_one_letter_code
_entity_poly.pdbx_strand_id
1 'polypeptide(L)'
;MKSIITALAFSLVLVSCNKEEKKRKGVDYNAAKAELALTAEQEKSYDEVVAKYAKIAEESKAAATDGAKPDRVEMFKKMEERNVQQTADMAAFLNEAQLQKYSDFVAKNSRKRPRYDDALLAKIKTDLALDEQQAKMLEAANNAFEKAYQDAHDLYHGNGELAKEYWDKYDAERKNAMKQVLSEEQNTAFLELVKGQKPAAKK
;
A
#
# COMPACT_ATOMS: atom_id res chain seq x y z
N MET A 1 72.68 18.92 -23.19
CA MET A 1 72.08 18.75 -21.85
C MET A 1 70.57 18.72 -22.01
N LYS A 2 69.92 17.77 -21.33
CA LYS A 2 68.53 17.35 -21.54
C LYS A 2 67.54 18.40 -21.03
N SER A 3 66.63 18.86 -21.90
CA SER A 3 65.46 19.62 -21.48
C SER A 3 64.40 18.66 -20.94
N ILE A 4 64.04 18.87 -19.67
CA ILE A 4 62.92 18.24 -18.99
C ILE A 4 61.70 19.14 -19.22
N ILE A 5 60.67 18.64 -19.89
CA ILE A 5 59.31 19.16 -19.75
C ILE A 5 58.37 17.96 -19.69
N THR A 6 57.96 17.62 -18.47
CA THR A 6 56.95 16.61 -18.16
C THR A 6 55.58 17.28 -18.29
N ALA A 7 54.80 16.94 -19.33
CA ALA A 7 53.41 17.35 -19.44
C ALA A 7 52.51 16.23 -18.88
N LEU A 8 52.00 16.45 -17.67
CA LEU A 8 51.03 15.60 -17.00
C LEU A 8 49.64 15.94 -17.55
N ALA A 9 49.09 15.12 -18.45
CA ALA A 9 47.70 15.24 -18.89
C ALA A 9 46.79 14.51 -17.89
N PHE A 10 46.11 15.29 -17.05
CA PHE A 10 45.12 14.82 -16.08
C PHE A 10 43.85 14.39 -16.84
N SER A 11 43.68 13.10 -17.09
CA SER A 11 42.41 12.54 -17.56
C SER A 11 41.41 12.51 -16.41
N LEU A 12 40.58 13.55 -16.30
CA LEU A 12 39.37 13.53 -15.47
C LEU A 12 38.36 12.55 -16.09
N VAL A 13 38.46 11.28 -15.71
CA VAL A 13 37.35 10.34 -15.88
C VAL A 13 36.31 10.72 -14.82
N LEU A 14 35.32 11.50 -15.22
CA LEU A 14 34.08 11.64 -14.46
C LEU A 14 33.35 10.30 -14.52
N VAL A 15 33.77 9.36 -13.66
CA VAL A 15 32.92 8.24 -13.26
C VAL A 15 31.77 8.88 -12.51
N SER A 16 30.69 9.16 -13.25
CA SER A 16 29.38 9.36 -12.66
C SER A 16 29.05 8.06 -11.92
N CYS A 17 29.42 8.01 -10.65
CA CYS A 17 28.86 7.07 -9.71
C CYS A 17 27.36 7.33 -9.70
N ASN A 18 26.63 6.61 -10.56
CA ASN A 18 25.25 6.22 -10.31
C ASN A 18 25.26 5.45 -8.98
N LYS A 19 25.29 6.18 -7.86
CA LYS A 19 24.58 5.72 -6.68
C LYS A 19 23.14 5.68 -7.14
N GLU A 20 22.70 4.50 -7.55
CA GLU A 20 21.31 4.11 -7.38
C GLU A 20 21.00 4.38 -5.90
N GLU A 21 20.53 5.60 -5.62
CA GLU A 21 19.80 5.88 -4.41
C GLU A 21 18.78 4.75 -4.34
N LYS A 22 18.81 3.99 -3.24
CA LYS A 22 17.80 2.98 -2.93
C LYS A 22 16.44 3.69 -2.88
N LYS A 23 15.85 3.96 -4.04
CA LYS A 23 14.50 4.46 -4.22
C LYS A 23 13.66 3.49 -3.41
N ARG A 24 12.88 4.01 -2.44
CA ARG A 24 11.95 3.22 -1.61
C ARG A 24 11.22 2.24 -2.54
N LYS A 25 11.63 0.97 -2.54
CA LYS A 25 11.17 0.00 -3.53
C LYS A 25 9.67 -0.20 -3.33
N GLY A 26 8.90 0.02 -4.40
CA GLY A 26 7.52 -0.43 -4.47
C GLY A 26 7.45 -1.97 -4.50
N VAL A 27 6.34 -2.51 -4.97
CA VAL A 27 6.19 -3.94 -5.20
C VAL A 27 7.27 -4.43 -6.19
N ASP A 28 7.99 -5.49 -5.84
CA ASP A 28 9.00 -6.10 -6.71
C ASP A 28 8.33 -7.04 -7.71
N TYR A 29 7.88 -6.49 -8.84
CA TYR A 29 7.18 -7.27 -9.86
C TYR A 29 8.08 -8.27 -10.59
N ASN A 30 9.40 -8.16 -10.50
CA ASN A 30 10.31 -9.18 -11.05
C ASN A 30 10.28 -10.45 -10.18
N ALA A 31 10.21 -10.28 -8.86
CA ALA A 31 10.03 -11.41 -7.95
C ALA A 31 8.69 -12.13 -8.19
N ALA A 32 7.60 -11.37 -8.39
CA ALA A 32 6.32 -11.97 -8.80
C ALA A 32 6.44 -12.73 -10.12
N LYS A 33 7.04 -12.13 -11.16
CA LYS A 33 7.21 -12.75 -12.49
C LYS A 33 7.87 -14.14 -12.40
N ALA A 34 8.92 -14.25 -11.59
CA ALA A 34 9.66 -15.50 -11.40
C ALA A 34 8.82 -16.63 -10.78
N GLU A 35 7.80 -16.30 -9.97
CA GLU A 35 6.94 -17.29 -9.29
C GLU A 35 5.73 -17.76 -10.15
N LEU A 36 5.43 -17.04 -11.23
CA LEU A 36 4.22 -17.25 -12.04
C LEU A 36 4.37 -18.30 -13.14
N ALA A 37 5.61 -18.72 -13.47
CA ALA A 37 5.89 -19.69 -14.53
C ALA A 37 5.15 -19.33 -15.83
N LEU A 38 5.39 -18.13 -16.33
CA LEU A 38 4.71 -17.58 -17.50
C LEU A 38 5.21 -18.23 -18.80
N THR A 39 4.32 -18.34 -19.79
CA THR A 39 4.71 -18.59 -21.18
C THR A 39 5.35 -17.34 -21.79
N ALA A 40 6.08 -17.48 -22.90
CA ALA A 40 6.74 -16.34 -23.55
C ALA A 40 5.74 -15.22 -23.94
N GLU A 41 4.54 -15.59 -24.39
CA GLU A 41 3.47 -14.67 -24.71
C GLU A 41 2.96 -13.94 -23.45
N GLN A 42 2.72 -14.68 -22.36
CA GLN A 42 2.30 -14.09 -21.08
C GLN A 42 3.37 -13.20 -20.47
N GLU A 43 4.66 -13.52 -20.62
CA GLU A 43 5.76 -12.68 -20.14
C GLU A 43 5.74 -11.30 -20.80
N LYS A 44 5.47 -11.24 -22.10
CA LYS A 44 5.36 -9.97 -22.82
C LYS A 44 4.18 -9.13 -22.30
N SER A 45 3.00 -9.73 -22.17
CA SER A 45 1.82 -9.03 -21.62
C SER A 45 2.03 -8.59 -20.17
N TYR A 46 2.72 -9.40 -19.37
CA TYR A 46 3.10 -9.07 -18.00
C TYR A 46 3.97 -7.82 -17.94
N ASP A 47 5.04 -7.77 -18.74
CA ASP A 47 5.95 -6.63 -18.75
C ASP A 47 5.26 -5.35 -19.22
N GLU A 48 4.38 -5.45 -20.23
CA GLU A 48 3.58 -4.33 -20.72
C GLU A 48 2.65 -3.78 -19.63
N VAL A 49 1.93 -4.65 -18.90
CA VAL A 49 1.04 -4.24 -17.81
C VAL A 49 1.85 -3.65 -16.65
N VAL A 50 2.94 -4.28 -16.22
CA VAL A 50 3.80 -3.73 -15.16
C VAL A 50 4.34 -2.35 -15.54
N ALA A 51 4.81 -2.16 -16.77
CA ALA A 51 5.32 -0.88 -17.25
C ALA A 51 4.23 0.20 -17.29
N LYS A 52 3.02 -0.14 -17.79
CA LYS A 52 1.85 0.75 -17.81
C LYS A 52 1.57 1.30 -16.41
N TYR A 53 1.47 0.42 -15.41
CA TYR A 53 1.11 0.84 -14.05
C TYR A 53 2.26 1.47 -13.27
N ALA A 54 3.52 1.15 -13.61
CA ALA A 54 4.67 1.89 -13.12
C ALA A 54 4.61 3.36 -13.57
N LYS A 55 4.33 3.59 -14.87
CA LYS A 55 4.16 4.95 -15.42
C LYS A 55 3.02 5.72 -14.74
N ILE A 56 1.85 5.10 -14.58
CA ILE A 56 0.70 5.71 -13.88
C ILE A 56 1.08 6.09 -12.43
N ALA A 57 1.85 5.23 -11.74
CA ALA A 57 2.29 5.51 -10.38
C ALA A 57 3.27 6.70 -10.31
N GLU A 58 4.18 6.83 -11.28
CA GLU A 58 5.10 7.96 -11.37
C GLU A 58 4.37 9.28 -11.65
N GLU A 59 3.45 9.29 -12.61
CA GLU A 59 2.62 10.45 -12.94
C GLU A 59 1.76 10.89 -11.75
N SER A 60 1.12 9.93 -11.06
CA SER A 60 0.33 10.19 -9.86
C SER A 60 1.17 10.79 -8.73
N LYS A 61 2.40 10.32 -8.57
CA LYS A 61 3.33 10.84 -7.55
C LYS A 61 3.77 12.26 -7.89
N ALA A 62 4.13 12.52 -9.16
CA ALA A 62 4.53 13.85 -9.60
C ALA A 62 3.42 14.88 -9.34
N ALA A 63 2.18 14.55 -9.72
CA ALA A 63 1.01 15.39 -9.48
C ALA A 63 0.72 15.64 -7.98
N ALA A 64 0.96 14.64 -7.12
CA ALA A 64 0.75 14.78 -5.68
C ALA A 64 1.82 15.65 -4.98
N THR A 65 2.99 15.84 -5.61
CA THR A 65 4.10 16.63 -5.04
C THR A 65 4.22 18.04 -5.62
N ASP A 66 3.37 18.40 -6.58
CA ASP A 66 3.32 19.73 -7.19
C ASP A 66 2.43 20.67 -6.34
N GLY A 67 2.92 21.06 -5.15
CA GLY A 67 2.20 21.98 -4.26
C GLY A 67 2.28 21.63 -2.76
N ALA A 68 1.17 21.86 -2.04
CA ALA A 68 1.03 21.68 -0.59
C ALA A 68 1.32 20.24 -0.10
N LYS A 69 1.44 20.04 1.22
CA LYS A 69 1.67 18.71 1.84
C LYS A 69 0.64 17.71 1.29
N PRO A 70 1.07 16.62 0.63
CA PRO A 70 0.14 15.69 0.00
C PRO A 70 -0.77 15.02 1.02
N ASP A 71 -2.05 14.90 0.68
CA ASP A 71 -3.01 14.09 1.44
C ASP A 71 -2.60 12.61 1.34
N ARG A 72 -2.03 12.10 2.44
CA ARG A 72 -1.53 10.72 2.51
C ARG A 72 -2.65 9.70 2.32
N VAL A 73 -3.86 9.98 2.83
CA VAL A 73 -5.00 9.06 2.71
C VAL A 73 -5.39 8.94 1.24
N GLU A 74 -5.53 10.06 0.55
CA GLU A 74 -5.87 10.07 -0.88
C GLU A 74 -4.77 9.41 -1.73
N MET A 75 -3.49 9.63 -1.39
CA MET A 75 -2.38 8.93 -2.06
C MET A 75 -2.46 7.41 -1.91
N PHE A 76 -2.75 6.91 -0.70
CA PHE A 76 -2.86 5.47 -0.48
C PHE A 76 -4.12 4.89 -1.13
N LYS A 77 -5.22 5.63 -1.17
CA LYS A 77 -6.44 5.23 -1.89
C LYS A 77 -6.17 5.05 -3.39
N LYS A 78 -5.56 6.05 -4.04
CA LYS A 78 -5.17 5.94 -5.46
C LYS A 78 -4.19 4.79 -5.72
N MET A 79 -3.32 4.48 -4.75
CA MET A 79 -2.40 3.35 -4.83
C MET A 79 -3.16 2.01 -4.80
N GLU A 80 -4.14 1.85 -3.91
CA GLU A 80 -5.00 0.65 -3.83
C GLU A 80 -5.85 0.49 -5.09
N GLU A 81 -6.50 1.56 -5.57
CA GLU A 81 -7.27 1.57 -6.81
C GLU A 81 -6.41 1.14 -8.01
N ARG A 82 -5.18 1.67 -8.11
CA ARG A 82 -4.23 1.27 -9.15
C ARG A 82 -3.88 -0.22 -9.06
N ASN A 83 -3.67 -0.74 -7.85
CA ASN A 83 -3.36 -2.16 -7.67
C ASN A 83 -4.53 -3.07 -8.09
N VAL A 84 -5.77 -2.65 -7.83
CA VAL A 84 -6.98 -3.35 -8.29
C VAL A 84 -7.04 -3.34 -9.82
N GLN A 85 -6.85 -2.18 -10.46
CA GLN A 85 -6.85 -2.07 -11.92
C GLN A 85 -5.72 -2.90 -12.55
N GLN A 86 -4.53 -2.87 -11.98
CA GLN A 86 -3.41 -3.69 -12.45
C GLN A 86 -3.74 -5.19 -12.35
N THR A 87 -4.34 -5.62 -11.24
CA THR A 87 -4.77 -7.02 -11.07
C THR A 87 -5.84 -7.41 -12.10
N ALA A 88 -6.78 -6.51 -12.41
CA ALA A 88 -7.78 -6.74 -13.44
C ALA A 88 -7.17 -6.88 -14.85
N ASP A 89 -6.20 -6.03 -15.19
CA ASP A 89 -5.49 -6.12 -16.47
C ASP A 89 -4.63 -7.41 -16.56
N MET A 90 -4.06 -7.86 -15.43
CA MET A 90 -3.35 -9.15 -15.36
C MET A 90 -4.28 -10.35 -15.61
N ALA A 91 -5.52 -10.27 -15.15
CA ALA A 91 -6.51 -11.34 -15.33
C ALA A 91 -6.88 -11.59 -16.80
N ALA A 92 -6.55 -10.67 -17.72
CA ALA A 92 -6.81 -10.83 -19.15
C ALA A 92 -5.95 -11.93 -19.82
N PHE A 93 -4.81 -12.31 -19.21
CA PHE A 93 -3.88 -13.28 -19.81
C PHE A 93 -3.31 -14.30 -18.81
N LEU A 94 -3.44 -14.06 -17.50
CA LEU A 94 -3.10 -15.06 -16.49
C LEU A 94 -4.26 -16.07 -16.33
N ASN A 95 -3.91 -17.35 -16.16
CA ASN A 95 -4.90 -18.32 -15.70
C ASN A 95 -5.21 -18.12 -14.20
N GLU A 96 -6.23 -18.81 -13.69
CA GLU A 96 -6.70 -18.67 -12.31
C GLU A 96 -5.59 -18.90 -11.26
N ALA A 97 -4.77 -19.95 -11.43
CA ALA A 97 -3.70 -20.26 -10.49
C ALA A 97 -2.58 -19.20 -10.51
N GLN A 98 -2.24 -18.67 -11.68
CA GLN A 98 -1.28 -17.58 -11.83
C GLN A 98 -1.83 -16.28 -11.25
N LEU A 99 -3.09 -15.95 -11.54
CA LEU A 99 -3.74 -14.76 -11.02
C LEU A 99 -3.81 -14.78 -9.50
N GLN A 100 -4.15 -15.93 -8.90
CA GLN A 100 -4.16 -16.09 -7.44
C GLN A 100 -2.78 -15.82 -6.83
N LYS A 101 -1.71 -16.43 -7.38
CA LYS A 101 -0.33 -16.16 -6.92
C LYS A 101 0.04 -14.69 -7.05
N TYR A 102 -0.31 -14.06 -8.17
CA TYR A 102 -0.08 -12.64 -8.39
C TYR A 102 -0.80 -11.77 -7.37
N SER A 103 -2.10 -12.02 -7.15
CA SER A 103 -2.93 -11.29 -6.17
C SER A 103 -2.39 -11.44 -4.75
N ASP A 104 -1.98 -12.65 -4.35
CA ASP A 104 -1.37 -12.91 -3.04
C ASP A 104 -0.04 -12.18 -2.89
N PHE A 105 0.79 -12.18 -3.94
CA PHE A 105 2.04 -11.44 -3.96
C PHE A 105 1.81 -9.93 -3.79
N VAL A 106 0.88 -9.35 -4.55
CA VAL A 106 0.54 -7.92 -4.45
C VAL A 106 -0.05 -7.60 -3.09
N ALA A 107 -0.96 -8.41 -2.57
CA ALA A 107 -1.58 -8.22 -1.26
C ALA A 107 -0.55 -8.28 -0.12
N LYS A 108 0.46 -9.13 -0.25
CA LYS A 108 1.56 -9.26 0.71
C LYS A 108 2.55 -8.11 0.61
N ASN A 109 2.89 -7.66 -0.59
CA ASN A 109 4.02 -6.74 -0.85
C ASN A 109 3.62 -5.28 -1.06
N SER A 110 2.33 -5.00 -1.23
CA SER A 110 1.82 -3.63 -1.28
C SER A 110 1.78 -3.01 0.11
N ARG A 111 2.02 -1.71 0.17
CA ARG A 111 1.61 -0.91 1.33
C ARG A 111 0.08 -0.91 1.38
N LYS A 112 -0.48 -0.86 2.59
CA LYS A 112 -1.93 -0.81 2.80
C LYS A 112 -2.27 0.38 3.67
N ARG A 113 -3.48 0.90 3.52
CA ARG A 113 -4.02 1.88 4.46
C ARG A 113 -4.13 1.26 5.85
N PRO A 114 -3.86 2.04 6.92
CA PRO A 114 -4.02 1.58 8.29
C PRO A 114 -5.51 1.66 8.68
N ARG A 115 -6.33 0.76 8.15
CA ARG A 115 -7.78 0.69 8.41
C ARG A 115 -8.27 -0.75 8.26
N TYR A 116 -9.52 -1.03 8.64
CA TYR A 116 -10.15 -2.27 8.18
C TYR A 116 -10.27 -2.22 6.66
N ASP A 117 -9.78 -3.26 5.99
CA ASP A 117 -9.85 -3.35 4.53
C ASP A 117 -11.28 -3.56 4.04
N ASP A 118 -11.50 -3.29 2.76
CA ASP A 118 -12.86 -3.30 2.19
C ASP A 118 -13.50 -4.69 2.24
N ALA A 119 -12.68 -5.76 2.20
CA ALA A 119 -13.17 -7.13 2.36
C ALA A 119 -13.71 -7.36 3.78
N LEU A 120 -13.01 -6.91 4.82
CA LEU A 120 -13.48 -6.99 6.19
C LEU A 120 -14.71 -6.09 6.40
N LEU A 121 -14.73 -4.89 5.83
CA LEU A 121 -15.90 -4.01 5.92
C LEU A 121 -17.14 -4.65 5.27
N ALA A 122 -16.99 -5.24 4.09
CA ALA A 122 -18.08 -5.96 3.42
C ALA A 122 -18.56 -7.16 4.24
N LYS A 123 -17.63 -7.91 4.83
CA LYS A 123 -17.93 -9.03 5.73
C LYS A 123 -18.72 -8.57 6.95
N ILE A 124 -18.29 -7.50 7.63
CA ILE A 124 -18.99 -6.94 8.79
C ILE A 124 -20.42 -6.53 8.41
N LYS A 125 -20.59 -5.80 7.30
CA LYS A 125 -21.91 -5.36 6.82
C LYS A 125 -22.84 -6.55 6.57
N THR A 126 -22.32 -7.60 5.92
CA THR A 126 -23.08 -8.78 5.53
C THR A 126 -23.42 -9.66 6.72
N ASP A 127 -22.41 -10.07 7.50
CA ASP A 127 -22.57 -11.03 8.60
C ASP A 127 -23.43 -10.48 9.74
N LEU A 128 -23.41 -9.17 9.98
CA LEU A 128 -24.21 -8.51 11.02
C LEU A 128 -25.53 -7.94 10.50
N ALA A 129 -25.81 -8.10 9.19
CA ALA A 129 -26.96 -7.52 8.52
C ALA A 129 -27.17 -6.04 8.88
N LEU A 130 -26.10 -5.24 8.77
CA LEU A 130 -26.14 -3.84 9.18
C LEU A 130 -27.15 -3.06 8.35
N ASP A 131 -27.97 -2.25 9.02
CA ASP A 131 -28.83 -1.28 8.34
C ASP A 131 -28.00 -0.13 7.73
N GLU A 132 -28.67 0.76 6.99
CA GLU A 132 -28.00 1.88 6.32
C GLU A 132 -27.28 2.82 7.29
N GLN A 133 -27.87 3.09 8.47
CA GLN A 133 -27.27 3.98 9.47
C GLN A 133 -26.05 3.33 10.13
N GLN A 134 -26.15 2.04 10.47
CA GLN A 134 -25.06 1.25 11.03
C GLN A 134 -23.90 1.11 10.02
N ALA A 135 -24.21 0.86 8.75
CA ALA A 135 -23.21 0.78 7.68
C ALA A 135 -22.49 2.12 7.47
N LYS A 136 -23.22 3.25 7.50
CA LYS A 136 -22.61 4.59 7.45
C LYS A 136 -21.72 4.87 8.66
N MET A 137 -22.14 4.47 9.86
CA MET A 137 -21.31 4.61 11.06
C MET A 137 -20.03 3.78 10.97
N LEU A 138 -20.11 2.55 10.46
CA LEU A 138 -18.93 1.69 10.23
C LEU A 138 -17.91 2.36 9.31
N GLU A 139 -18.36 2.91 8.19
CA GLU A 139 -17.48 3.63 7.26
C GLU A 139 -16.89 4.89 7.89
N ALA A 140 -17.73 5.69 8.55
CA ALA A 140 -17.30 6.92 9.19
C ALA A 140 -16.27 6.67 10.28
N ALA A 141 -16.50 5.70 11.17
CA ALA A 141 -15.59 5.33 12.24
C ALA A 141 -14.26 4.76 11.69
N ASN A 142 -14.32 3.96 10.61
CA ASN A 142 -13.10 3.44 9.98
C ASN A 142 -12.29 4.52 9.24
N ASN A 143 -12.95 5.51 8.64
CA ASN A 143 -12.29 6.65 8.00
C ASN A 143 -11.70 7.62 9.04
N ALA A 144 -12.40 7.85 10.15
CA ALA A 144 -11.91 8.65 11.27
C ALA A 144 -10.67 8.02 11.91
N PHE A 145 -10.68 6.70 12.12
CA PHE A 145 -9.53 5.93 12.58
C PHE A 145 -8.31 6.15 11.68
N GLU A 146 -8.47 5.95 10.38
CA GLU A 146 -7.36 6.09 9.44
C GLU A 146 -6.77 7.50 9.48
N LYS A 147 -7.65 8.52 9.44
CA LYS A 147 -7.22 9.91 9.46
C LYS A 147 -6.44 10.22 10.75
N ALA A 148 -6.99 9.86 11.92
CA ALA A 148 -6.33 10.09 13.20
C ALA A 148 -4.98 9.37 13.30
N TYR A 149 -4.90 8.13 12.81
CA TYR A 149 -3.67 7.34 12.82
C TYR A 149 -2.61 7.88 11.83
N GLN A 150 -3.02 8.40 10.68
CA GLN A 150 -2.13 9.06 9.72
C GLN A 150 -1.64 10.42 10.22
N ASP A 151 -2.52 11.22 10.83
CA ASP A 151 -2.19 12.53 11.38
C ASP A 151 -1.20 12.40 12.55
N ALA A 152 -1.32 11.33 13.35
CA ALA A 152 -0.37 11.00 14.41
C ALA A 152 0.97 10.41 13.92
N HIS A 153 1.14 10.15 12.62
CA HIS A 153 2.34 9.48 12.09
C HIS A 153 3.65 10.16 12.44
N ASP A 154 3.66 11.49 12.43
CA ASP A 154 4.87 12.25 12.73
C ASP A 154 5.28 12.09 14.22
N LEU A 155 4.36 11.69 15.11
CA LEU A 155 4.61 11.41 16.53
C LEU A 155 5.26 10.03 16.76
N TYR A 156 4.88 9.01 15.98
CA TYR A 156 5.44 7.65 16.10
C TYR A 156 6.51 7.33 15.06
N HIS A 157 7.03 8.31 14.34
CA HIS A 157 7.89 8.10 13.16
C HIS A 157 9.07 7.14 13.43
N GLY A 158 8.94 5.88 13.01
CA GLY A 158 9.98 4.86 13.19
C GLY A 158 9.91 4.07 14.50
N ASN A 159 9.05 4.48 15.44
CA ASN A 159 8.80 3.79 16.70
C ASN A 159 7.59 2.86 16.57
N GLY A 160 7.84 1.54 16.54
CA GLY A 160 6.79 0.52 16.41
C GLY A 160 5.90 0.37 17.65
N GLU A 161 6.45 0.60 18.85
CA GLU A 161 5.68 0.53 20.10
C GLU A 161 4.70 1.68 20.19
N LEU A 162 5.16 2.90 19.91
CA LEU A 162 4.30 4.09 19.90
C LEU A 162 3.26 4.00 18.77
N ALA A 163 3.63 3.46 17.60
CA ALA A 163 2.67 3.18 16.54
C ALA A 163 1.57 2.21 17.01
N LYS A 164 1.94 1.16 17.76
CA LYS A 164 0.97 0.23 18.35
C LYS A 164 0.07 0.93 19.37
N GLU A 165 0.62 1.80 20.22
CA GLU A 165 -0.16 2.55 21.21
C GLU A 165 -1.22 3.45 20.53
N TYR A 166 -0.83 4.21 19.51
CA TYR A 166 -1.79 5.03 18.74
C TYR A 166 -2.82 4.18 18.01
N TRP A 167 -2.43 3.01 17.48
CA TRP A 167 -3.35 2.08 16.86
C TRP A 167 -4.40 1.62 17.86
N ASP A 168 -3.97 1.09 19.01
CA ASP A 168 -4.87 0.55 20.03
C ASP A 168 -5.81 1.63 20.57
N LYS A 169 -5.30 2.86 20.77
CA LYS A 169 -6.09 4.02 21.18
C LYS A 169 -7.22 4.33 20.20
N TYR A 170 -6.87 4.59 18.92
CA TYR A 170 -7.89 4.98 17.94
C TYR A 170 -8.82 3.81 17.60
N ASP A 171 -8.35 2.57 17.71
CA ASP A 171 -9.16 1.39 17.46
C ASP A 171 -10.21 1.22 18.58
N ALA A 172 -9.85 1.51 19.83
CA ALA A 172 -10.80 1.57 20.93
C ALA A 172 -11.88 2.65 20.67
N GLU A 173 -11.51 3.83 20.19
CA GLU A 173 -12.46 4.88 19.82
C GLU A 173 -13.40 4.44 18.67
N ARG A 174 -12.86 3.81 17.62
CA ARG A 174 -13.62 3.23 16.52
C ARG A 174 -14.62 2.18 17.00
N LYS A 175 -14.20 1.27 17.89
CA LYS A 175 -15.07 0.24 18.48
C LYS A 175 -16.16 0.85 19.36
N ASN A 176 -15.81 1.87 20.15
CA ASN A 176 -16.78 2.58 20.99
C ASN A 176 -17.84 3.30 20.16
N ALA A 177 -17.48 3.89 19.01
CA ALA A 177 -18.44 4.49 18.08
C ALA A 177 -19.43 3.46 17.54
N MET A 178 -18.94 2.26 17.15
CA MET A 178 -19.81 1.18 16.69
C MET A 178 -20.76 0.68 17.78
N LYS A 179 -20.28 0.56 19.03
CA LYS A 179 -21.11 0.15 20.16
C LYS A 179 -22.35 1.04 20.37
N GLN A 180 -22.32 2.31 19.95
CA GLN A 180 -23.46 3.23 20.09
C GLN A 180 -24.62 2.93 19.13
N VAL A 181 -24.36 2.24 18.02
CA VAL A 181 -25.36 2.00 16.96
C VAL A 181 -25.69 0.53 16.76
N LEU A 182 -24.87 -0.38 17.27
CA LEU A 182 -25.09 -1.82 17.20
C LEU A 182 -25.93 -2.30 18.38
N SER A 183 -26.77 -3.32 18.14
CA SER A 183 -27.32 -4.14 19.24
C SER A 183 -26.21 -4.87 20.01
N GLU A 184 -26.53 -5.43 21.17
CA GLU A 184 -25.57 -6.17 21.99
C GLU A 184 -25.01 -7.39 21.25
N GLU A 185 -25.88 -8.12 20.55
CA GLU A 185 -25.52 -9.27 19.73
C GLU A 185 -24.63 -8.87 18.55
N GLN A 186 -25.02 -7.83 17.81
CA GLN A 186 -24.20 -7.30 16.71
C GLN A 186 -22.84 -6.80 17.20
N ASN A 187 -22.80 -6.10 18.34
CA ASN A 187 -21.55 -5.60 18.91
C ASN A 187 -20.61 -6.74 19.31
N THR A 188 -21.16 -7.82 19.90
CA THR A 188 -20.36 -9.01 20.26
C THR A 188 -19.78 -9.67 19.00
N ALA A 189 -20.59 -9.88 17.96
CA ALA A 189 -20.12 -10.42 16.68
C ALA A 189 -19.10 -9.51 16.00
N PHE A 190 -19.32 -8.19 16.03
CA PHE A 190 -18.41 -7.19 15.49
C PHE A 190 -17.02 -7.30 16.15
N LEU A 191 -16.96 -7.35 17.48
CA LEU A 191 -15.70 -7.42 18.22
C LEU A 191 -14.90 -8.68 17.90
N GLU A 192 -15.57 -9.81 17.65
CA GLU A 192 -14.91 -11.04 17.21
C GLU A 192 -14.42 -10.95 15.76
N LEU A 193 -15.18 -10.35 14.83
CA LEU A 193 -14.75 -10.16 13.45
C LEU A 193 -13.50 -9.29 13.32
N VAL A 194 -13.36 -8.28 14.17
CA VAL A 194 -12.23 -7.33 14.14
C VAL A 194 -11.09 -7.72 15.08
N LYS A 195 -11.18 -8.89 15.72
CA LYS A 195 -10.15 -9.41 16.61
C LYS A 195 -8.86 -9.67 15.85
N GLY A 196 -7.73 -9.28 16.43
CA GLY A 196 -6.41 -9.48 15.81
C GLY A 196 -6.05 -8.46 14.72
N GLN A 197 -6.92 -7.50 14.43
CA GLN A 197 -6.58 -6.36 13.58
C GLN A 197 -5.45 -5.55 14.23
N LYS A 198 -4.38 -5.31 13.45
CA LYS A 198 -3.13 -4.73 13.93
C LYS A 198 -2.56 -3.78 12.87
N PRO A 199 -1.71 -2.82 13.25
CA PRO A 199 -1.04 -1.99 12.26
C PRO A 199 -0.25 -2.87 11.30
N ALA A 200 -0.28 -2.52 10.01
CA ALA A 200 0.53 -3.21 9.02
C ALA A 200 1.99 -3.19 9.48
N ALA A 201 2.59 -4.37 9.63
CA ALA A 201 3.99 -4.47 10.05
C ALA A 201 4.88 -3.71 9.06
N LYS A 202 5.76 -2.85 9.57
CA LYS A 202 6.82 -2.28 8.73
C LYS A 202 7.71 -3.44 8.28
N LYS A 203 7.69 -3.72 6.99
CA LYS A 203 8.70 -4.54 6.32
C LYS A 203 10.01 -3.78 6.23
#